data_AF-A0A9E3IB92-F1
#
_entry.id   AF-A0A9E3IB92-F1
#
_cell.length_a   1.000
_cell.length_b   1.000
_cell.length_c   1.000
_cell.angle_alpha   90.00
_cell.angle_beta   90.00
_cell.angle_gamma   90.00
#
_symmetry.space_group_name_H-M   'P 1'
#
loop_
_entity.id
_entity.type
_entity.pdbx_description
1 polymer ?
#
loop_
_entity_poly.entity_id
_entity_poly.type
_entity_poly.pdbx_seq_one_letter_code
_entity_poly.pdbx_strand_id
1 'polypeptide(L)'
;MANAEFPDFGLTVAQRREAVLGHTYEYPGMDGERGEIWCYSDRFSYAPGDTVTLFISSTAPTCQIDILRDGGVERHVMTIAGIPAVWQETPDQCSVEGCGWQPSHSFTIPADWTSGAYRLTLTAQGRDGKPIRCHHLFILCPANDAKPGRILQVAATGTWTAYNTWGGSNHYQGITGPNRDQYATRVSTQRPWCRGFVVLPKDAPRVPVEVSLPPGAVPRYPHMEWAYATGHSKKYASAGWASYDSHFFRWAERSGYGVDLISQHELHFRPELLHAYDCVVFVGHDEYWTWEMRDTVDRFVERGGFAARFAGNFMWQTRLEDEGRTQVCYKYRARAEDPAYQTGDVTRATNSWEAPEIGRPGTATFGLNSTNGVYAGWGGCSPRGVRGFPVCRPEHWAFAGTGLFYGDLLGAESHIYGYEVDGLDYQIRHGRPYPTATSGAPEGLEILALGMASSVEENDDVLGPEDRFFGDEDGRFIAETLYGDASDENLEKVRYSNGMIVNFRKGEGEVFHAGTCEWVAGLLRSDAMVERVTRNVLDRALNPSNR
;
A
#
# COMPACT_ATOMS: atom_id res chain seq x y z
N MET A 1 33.95 -0.88 10.58
CA MET A 1 32.75 -0.19 10.04
C MET A 1 32.97 -0.11 8.54
N ALA A 2 32.29 -0.94 7.75
CA ALA A 2 32.29 -0.74 6.31
C ALA A 2 31.52 0.55 6.05
N ASN A 3 32.13 1.54 5.39
CA ASN A 3 31.39 2.65 4.81
C ASN A 3 30.44 2.04 3.78
N ALA A 4 29.19 1.83 4.16
CA ALA A 4 28.16 1.37 3.24
C ALA A 4 27.78 2.57 2.38
N GLU A 5 28.51 2.77 1.29
CA GLU A 5 28.10 3.68 0.23
C GLU A 5 26.79 3.18 -0.38
N PHE A 6 25.95 4.12 -0.80
CA PHE A 6 24.73 3.77 -1.53
C PHE A 6 25.09 2.98 -2.79
N PRO A 7 24.34 1.91 -3.13
CA PRO A 7 24.52 1.25 -4.41
C PRO A 7 24.19 2.23 -5.54
N ASP A 8 24.97 2.17 -6.61
CA ASP A 8 24.78 3.02 -7.80
C ASP A 8 24.04 2.29 -8.93
N PHE A 9 23.90 0.96 -8.83
CA PHE A 9 23.25 0.11 -9.81
C PHE A 9 23.79 0.27 -11.25
N GLY A 10 25.01 0.78 -11.40
CA GLY A 10 25.63 1.10 -12.69
C GLY A 10 25.11 2.37 -13.35
N LEU A 11 24.34 3.20 -12.63
CA LEU A 11 23.78 4.45 -13.14
C LEU A 11 24.74 5.63 -12.98
N THR A 12 24.76 6.50 -13.98
CA THR A 12 25.38 7.83 -13.89
C THR A 12 24.58 8.75 -12.95
N VAL A 13 25.18 9.86 -12.50
CA VAL A 13 24.46 10.90 -11.72
C VAL A 13 23.20 11.38 -12.44
N ALA A 14 23.28 11.63 -13.75
CA ALA A 14 22.14 12.08 -14.55
C ALA A 14 21.02 11.04 -14.61
N GLN A 15 21.36 9.76 -14.80
CA GLN A 15 20.37 8.67 -14.79
C GLN A 15 19.71 8.47 -13.42
N ARG A 16 20.44 8.68 -12.32
CA ARG A 16 19.83 8.64 -10.98
C ARG A 16 18.83 9.78 -10.77
N ARG A 17 19.14 10.98 -11.26
CA ARG A 17 18.18 12.09 -11.25
C ARG A 17 16.94 11.77 -12.07
N GLU A 18 17.11 11.22 -13.27
CA GLU A 18 15.99 10.78 -14.11
C GLU A 18 15.17 9.67 -13.42
N ALA A 19 15.81 8.73 -12.71
CA ALA A 19 15.10 7.70 -11.96
C ALA A 19 14.18 8.27 -10.87
N VAL A 20 14.59 9.38 -10.24
CA VAL A 20 13.87 10.01 -9.12
C VAL A 20 12.85 11.05 -9.58
N LEU A 21 13.19 11.91 -10.54
CA LEU A 21 12.33 13.03 -10.96
C LEU A 21 11.54 12.71 -12.23
N GLY A 22 12.04 11.78 -13.05
CA GLY A 22 11.40 11.39 -14.29
C GLY A 22 10.10 10.61 -14.11
N HIS A 23 9.40 10.48 -15.23
CA HIS A 23 8.18 9.69 -15.36
C HIS A 23 8.39 8.57 -16.36
N THR A 24 8.71 7.38 -15.85
CA THR A 24 8.90 6.17 -16.63
C THR A 24 7.76 5.19 -16.39
N TYR A 25 7.29 4.57 -17.46
CA TYR A 25 6.17 3.64 -17.41
C TYR A 25 6.27 2.57 -18.50
N GLU A 26 5.57 1.47 -18.26
CA GLU A 26 5.39 0.40 -19.23
C GLU A 26 4.20 0.71 -20.14
N TYR A 27 4.37 0.44 -21.44
CA TYR A 27 3.33 0.56 -22.45
C TYR A 27 3.54 -0.56 -23.50
N PRO A 28 2.48 -1.15 -24.07
CA PRO A 28 2.62 -2.17 -25.10
C PRO A 28 3.01 -1.54 -26.44
N GLY A 29 4.29 -1.19 -26.59
CA GLY A 29 4.84 -0.62 -27.83
C GLY A 29 4.90 -1.63 -28.97
N MET A 30 5.09 -2.91 -28.62
CA MET A 30 5.09 -4.08 -29.52
C MET A 30 6.13 -4.03 -30.65
N ASP A 31 6.98 -3.01 -30.65
CA ASP A 31 8.09 -2.76 -31.56
C ASP A 31 9.43 -3.22 -30.97
N GLY A 32 9.48 -3.57 -29.68
CA GLY A 32 10.68 -4.04 -29.01
C GLY A 32 11.35 -5.23 -29.71
N GLU A 33 12.67 -5.20 -29.83
CA GLU A 33 13.47 -6.22 -30.55
C GLU A 33 13.22 -7.64 -30.02
N ARG A 34 12.93 -7.77 -28.72
CA ARG A 34 12.67 -9.05 -28.06
C ARG A 34 11.20 -9.51 -28.17
N GLY A 35 10.27 -8.60 -28.46
CA GLY A 35 8.84 -8.84 -28.32
C GLY A 35 8.34 -8.71 -26.88
N GLU A 36 7.02 -8.74 -26.73
CA GLU A 36 6.30 -8.38 -25.50
C GLU A 36 5.08 -9.27 -25.26
N ILE A 37 4.71 -9.41 -23.98
CA ILE A 37 3.49 -10.10 -23.55
C ILE A 37 2.95 -9.38 -22.31
N TRP A 38 1.64 -9.14 -22.31
CA TRP A 38 0.95 -8.39 -21.26
C TRP A 38 -0.38 -9.07 -20.94
N CYS A 39 -0.81 -9.00 -19.68
CA CYS A 39 -2.05 -9.64 -19.25
C CYS A 39 -2.73 -8.86 -18.13
N TYR A 40 -4.06 -8.85 -18.17
CA TYR A 40 -4.90 -8.50 -17.03
C TYR A 40 -6.15 -9.39 -17.01
N SER A 41 -6.92 -9.33 -15.93
CA SER A 41 -8.20 -10.02 -15.77
C SER A 41 -9.35 -9.03 -15.58
N ASP A 42 -10.59 -9.47 -15.83
CA ASP A 42 -11.77 -8.61 -15.72
C ASP A 42 -12.02 -8.10 -14.29
N ARG A 43 -11.53 -8.82 -13.27
CA ARG A 43 -11.71 -8.51 -11.84
C ARG A 43 -10.43 -8.77 -11.06
N PHE A 44 -10.32 -8.15 -9.89
CA PHE A 44 -9.25 -8.45 -8.92
C PHE A 44 -9.51 -9.72 -8.13
N SER A 45 -10.78 -10.01 -7.84
CA SER A 45 -11.18 -11.11 -6.98
C SER A 45 -12.32 -11.94 -7.58
N TYR A 46 -12.37 -13.21 -7.19
CA TYR A 46 -13.32 -14.19 -7.67
C TYR A 46 -13.81 -15.06 -6.50
N ALA A 47 -15.07 -15.48 -6.54
CA ALA A 47 -15.59 -16.51 -5.64
C ALA A 47 -15.22 -17.92 -6.14
N PRO A 48 -15.25 -18.95 -5.28
CA PRO A 48 -15.11 -20.33 -5.72
C PRO A 48 -16.13 -20.69 -6.80
N GLY A 49 -15.66 -21.30 -7.90
CA GLY A 49 -16.51 -21.64 -9.05
C GLY A 49 -16.74 -20.50 -10.05
N ASP A 50 -16.27 -19.29 -9.79
CA ASP A 50 -16.30 -18.21 -10.79
C ASP A 50 -15.39 -18.53 -11.98
N THR A 51 -15.65 -17.85 -13.10
CA THR A 51 -14.80 -17.91 -14.29
C THR A 51 -13.87 -16.71 -14.33
N VAL A 52 -12.55 -16.98 -14.37
CA VAL A 52 -11.53 -15.96 -14.61
C VAL A 52 -11.43 -15.73 -16.10
N THR A 53 -11.60 -14.47 -16.53
CA THR A 53 -11.40 -14.07 -17.93
C THR A 53 -10.10 -13.28 -18.04
N LEU A 54 -9.21 -13.74 -18.91
CA LEU A 54 -7.89 -13.15 -19.16
C LEU A 54 -7.87 -12.42 -20.51
N PHE A 55 -7.30 -11.24 -20.50
CA PHE A 55 -7.05 -10.40 -21.66
C PHE A 55 -5.55 -10.36 -21.89
N ILE A 56 -5.10 -10.83 -23.05
CA ILE A 56 -3.68 -11.01 -23.37
C ILE A 56 -3.36 -10.28 -24.67
N SER A 57 -2.33 -9.45 -24.64
CA SER A 57 -1.74 -8.85 -25.84
C SER A 57 -0.30 -9.30 -25.93
N SER A 58 0.10 -9.88 -27.06
CA SER A 58 1.47 -10.37 -27.25
C SER A 58 1.94 -10.28 -28.69
N THR A 59 3.25 -10.07 -28.87
CA THR A 59 3.91 -10.19 -30.18
C THR A 59 4.10 -11.64 -30.59
N ALA A 60 4.01 -12.58 -29.64
CA ALA A 60 4.13 -14.00 -29.89
C ALA A 60 2.75 -14.60 -30.19
N PRO A 61 2.66 -15.59 -31.12
CA PRO A 61 1.38 -16.17 -31.53
C PRO A 61 0.74 -17.07 -30.48
N THR A 62 1.53 -17.55 -29.52
CA THR A 62 1.06 -18.41 -28.43
C THR A 62 1.82 -18.14 -27.15
N CYS A 63 1.18 -18.42 -26.01
CA CYS A 63 1.81 -18.39 -24.70
C CYS A 63 1.38 -19.57 -23.83
N GLN A 64 2.12 -19.77 -22.73
CA GLN A 64 1.77 -20.65 -21.63
C GLN A 64 1.53 -19.81 -20.38
N ILE A 65 0.60 -20.25 -19.54
CA ILE A 65 0.34 -19.68 -18.22
C ILE A 65 0.58 -20.76 -17.17
N ASP A 66 1.43 -20.45 -16.20
CA ASP A 66 1.57 -21.22 -14.97
C ASP A 66 0.88 -20.47 -13.82
N ILE A 67 -0.03 -21.15 -13.13
CA ILE A 67 -0.81 -20.60 -12.02
C ILE A 67 -0.32 -21.24 -10.72
N LEU A 68 0.04 -20.41 -9.74
CA LEU A 68 0.40 -20.84 -8.40
C LEU A 68 -0.42 -20.12 -7.34
N ARG A 69 -0.80 -20.83 -6.28
CA ARG A 69 -1.27 -20.21 -5.04
C ARG A 69 -0.06 -19.69 -4.28
N ASP A 70 -0.03 -18.38 -4.08
CA ASP A 70 1.07 -17.66 -3.45
C ASP A 70 0.86 -17.54 -1.94
N GLY A 71 1.01 -18.68 -1.25
CA GLY A 71 0.84 -18.79 0.20
C GLY A 71 2.17 -18.95 0.96
N GLY A 72 2.07 -19.24 2.25
CA GLY A 72 3.21 -19.57 3.11
C GLY A 72 4.10 -20.67 2.52
N VAL A 73 3.50 -21.58 1.76
CA VAL A 73 4.16 -22.45 0.78
C VAL A 73 3.53 -22.19 -0.59
N GLU A 74 4.35 -21.84 -1.58
CA GLU A 74 3.90 -21.70 -2.96
C GLU A 74 3.48 -23.08 -3.50
N ARG A 75 2.31 -23.14 -4.11
CA ARG A 75 1.79 -24.37 -4.73
C ARG A 75 1.40 -24.09 -6.17
N HIS A 76 2.07 -24.75 -7.11
CA HIS A 76 1.58 -24.82 -8.49
C HIS A 76 0.24 -25.56 -8.52
N VAL A 77 -0.76 -24.96 -9.18
CA VAL A 77 -2.13 -25.49 -9.22
C VAL A 77 -2.61 -25.79 -10.63
N MET A 78 -2.04 -25.14 -11.66
CA MET A 78 -2.47 -25.33 -13.04
C MET A 78 -1.41 -24.83 -14.02
N THR A 79 -1.26 -25.54 -15.16
CA THR A 79 -0.57 -25.04 -16.35
C THR A 79 -1.54 -25.05 -17.51
N ILE A 80 -1.59 -23.95 -18.26
CA ILE A 80 -2.41 -23.81 -19.47
C ILE A 80 -1.45 -23.49 -20.61
N ALA A 81 -1.28 -24.43 -21.55
CA ALA A 81 -0.33 -24.29 -22.66
C ALA A 81 -1.03 -23.99 -23.98
N GLY A 82 -0.30 -23.36 -24.91
CA GLY A 82 -0.78 -23.16 -26.28
C GLY A 82 -1.93 -22.17 -26.39
N ILE A 83 -2.04 -21.20 -25.46
CA ILE A 83 -3.05 -20.15 -25.53
C ILE A 83 -2.74 -19.27 -26.74
N PRO A 84 -3.66 -19.15 -27.72
CA PRO A 84 -3.49 -18.22 -28.82
C PRO A 84 -3.39 -16.80 -28.29
N ALA A 85 -2.40 -16.06 -28.75
CA ALA A 85 -2.22 -14.66 -28.41
C ALA A 85 -2.03 -13.85 -29.69
N VAL A 86 -2.63 -12.67 -29.70
CA VAL A 86 -2.47 -11.70 -30.77
C VAL A 86 -2.11 -10.37 -30.15
N TRP A 87 -1.48 -9.50 -30.94
CA TRP A 87 -1.38 -8.12 -30.56
C TRP A 87 -2.77 -7.48 -30.63
N GLN A 88 -3.12 -6.75 -29.58
CA GLN A 88 -4.34 -5.98 -29.48
C GLN A 88 -3.99 -4.50 -29.34
N GLU A 89 -4.63 -3.66 -30.17
CA GLU A 89 -4.49 -2.21 -30.13
C GLU A 89 -4.78 -1.69 -28.71
N THR A 90 -3.96 -0.76 -28.23
CA THR A 90 -4.10 -0.20 -26.88
C THR A 90 -4.23 1.32 -27.00
N PRO A 91 -5.24 1.95 -26.37
CA PRO A 91 -5.38 3.39 -26.39
C PRO A 91 -4.21 4.10 -25.68
N ASP A 92 -3.86 5.31 -26.14
CA ASP A 92 -2.83 6.16 -25.52
C ASP A 92 -3.11 6.40 -24.02
N GLN A 93 -4.37 6.60 -23.65
CA GLN A 93 -4.82 6.82 -22.28
C GLN A 93 -5.41 5.55 -21.64
N CYS A 94 -4.91 4.36 -21.99
CA CYS A 94 -5.39 3.09 -21.43
C CYS A 94 -5.30 3.00 -19.89
N SER A 95 -4.42 3.80 -19.26
CA SER A 95 -4.39 3.95 -17.80
C SER A 95 -5.68 4.54 -17.21
N VAL A 96 -6.40 5.36 -17.99
CA VAL A 96 -7.65 6.03 -17.62
C VAL A 96 -8.86 5.29 -18.19
N GLU A 97 -8.77 4.87 -19.45
CA GLU A 97 -9.89 4.31 -20.24
C GLU A 97 -9.98 2.78 -20.14
N GLY A 98 -8.89 2.12 -19.73
CA GLY A 98 -8.71 0.68 -19.88
C GLY A 98 -8.12 0.31 -21.24
N CYS A 99 -7.59 -0.91 -21.35
CA CYS A 99 -6.97 -1.39 -22.58
C CYS A 99 -7.98 -1.68 -23.71
N GLY A 100 -9.24 -2.00 -23.38
CA GLY A 100 -10.26 -2.37 -24.37
C GLY A 100 -9.96 -3.66 -25.14
N TRP A 101 -9.05 -4.49 -24.64
CA TRP A 101 -8.70 -5.77 -25.27
C TRP A 101 -9.89 -6.73 -25.25
N GLN A 102 -9.94 -7.60 -26.27
CA GLN A 102 -10.86 -8.72 -26.34
C GLN A 102 -10.36 -9.86 -25.44
N PRO A 103 -11.29 -10.64 -24.83
CA PRO A 103 -10.95 -11.82 -24.06
C PRO A 103 -10.10 -12.81 -24.87
N SER A 104 -9.00 -13.27 -24.29
CA SER A 104 -8.07 -14.22 -24.95
C SER A 104 -8.22 -15.63 -24.42
N HIS A 105 -8.50 -15.79 -23.12
CA HIS A 105 -8.70 -17.08 -22.49
C HIS A 105 -9.59 -16.97 -21.26
N SER A 106 -10.31 -18.03 -20.93
CA SER A 106 -11.05 -18.13 -19.67
C SER A 106 -11.00 -19.54 -19.10
N PHE A 107 -11.05 -19.63 -17.78
CA PHE A 107 -11.14 -20.90 -17.07
C PHE A 107 -11.98 -20.73 -15.80
N THR A 108 -12.68 -21.80 -15.42
CA THR A 108 -13.45 -21.85 -14.18
C THR A 108 -12.54 -22.27 -13.03
N ILE A 109 -12.62 -21.56 -11.91
CA ILE A 109 -11.86 -21.88 -10.70
C ILE A 109 -12.34 -23.22 -10.14
N PRO A 110 -11.45 -24.23 -10.02
CA PRO A 110 -11.80 -25.51 -9.40
C PRO A 110 -12.30 -25.35 -7.96
N ALA A 111 -13.29 -26.16 -7.56
CA ALA A 111 -13.94 -26.05 -6.26
C ALA A 111 -13.04 -26.42 -5.07
N ASP A 112 -11.93 -27.12 -5.31
CA ASP A 112 -10.95 -27.52 -4.28
C ASP A 112 -9.87 -26.46 -4.03
N TRP A 113 -9.86 -25.36 -4.79
CA TRP A 113 -8.96 -24.25 -4.56
C TRP A 113 -9.34 -23.49 -3.30
N THR A 114 -8.33 -23.17 -2.49
CA THR A 114 -8.52 -22.45 -1.21
C THR A 114 -8.29 -20.96 -1.39
N SER A 115 -8.95 -20.13 -0.57
CA SER A 115 -8.77 -18.67 -0.59
C SER A 115 -7.29 -18.26 -0.54
N GLY A 116 -6.95 -17.15 -1.20
CA GLY A 116 -5.59 -16.61 -1.25
C GLY A 116 -5.29 -15.92 -2.57
N ALA A 117 -4.05 -15.49 -2.73
CA ALA A 117 -3.55 -14.89 -3.96
C ALA A 117 -3.11 -15.97 -4.95
N TYR A 118 -3.51 -15.84 -6.21
CA TYR A 118 -3.14 -16.72 -7.31
C TYR A 118 -2.33 -15.95 -8.33
N ARG A 119 -1.03 -16.27 -8.40
CA ARG A 119 -0.07 -15.65 -9.30
C ARG A 119 -0.01 -16.41 -10.62
N LEU A 120 -0.14 -15.66 -11.70
CA LEU A 120 -0.01 -16.13 -13.07
C LEU A 120 1.34 -15.69 -13.60
N THR A 121 2.14 -16.63 -14.10
CA THR A 121 3.32 -16.34 -14.91
C THR A 121 3.00 -16.70 -16.36
N LEU A 122 2.91 -15.69 -17.22
CA LEU A 122 2.75 -15.90 -18.65
C LEU A 122 4.13 -15.96 -19.29
N THR A 123 4.38 -16.98 -20.09
CA THR A 123 5.63 -17.15 -20.85
C THR A 123 5.33 -17.37 -22.32
N ALA A 124 6.00 -16.59 -23.17
CA ALA A 124 5.97 -16.80 -24.62
C ALA A 124 7.39 -16.75 -25.20
N GLN A 125 7.56 -17.21 -26.43
CA GLN A 125 8.84 -17.13 -27.13
C GLN A 125 9.02 -15.74 -27.74
N GLY A 126 10.09 -15.04 -27.35
CA GLY A 126 10.49 -13.77 -27.93
C GLY A 126 11.04 -13.91 -29.35
N ARG A 127 11.11 -12.78 -30.05
CA ARG A 127 11.64 -12.69 -31.43
C ARG A 127 13.11 -13.11 -31.52
N ASP A 128 13.85 -12.96 -30.43
CA ASP A 128 15.26 -13.38 -30.28
C ASP A 128 15.42 -14.85 -29.84
N GLY A 129 14.33 -15.60 -29.76
CA GLY A 129 14.30 -16.99 -29.30
C GLY A 129 14.36 -17.17 -27.78
N LYS A 130 14.52 -16.10 -26.99
CA LYS A 130 14.50 -16.16 -25.51
C LYS A 130 13.08 -15.97 -24.98
N PRO A 131 12.74 -16.51 -23.79
CA PRO A 131 11.42 -16.32 -23.22
C PRO A 131 11.16 -14.84 -22.88
N ILE A 132 9.97 -14.36 -23.20
CA ILE A 132 9.37 -13.13 -22.71
C ILE A 132 8.32 -13.48 -21.65
N ARG A 133 8.21 -12.68 -20.60
CA ARG A 133 7.35 -12.98 -19.46
C ARG A 133 6.63 -11.75 -18.94
N CYS A 134 5.40 -11.95 -18.48
CA CYS A 134 4.71 -11.02 -17.59
C CYS A 134 4.05 -11.78 -16.44
N HIS A 135 3.62 -11.03 -15.43
CA HIS A 135 3.00 -11.57 -14.24
C HIS A 135 1.65 -10.90 -14.03
N HIS A 136 0.67 -11.69 -13.63
CA HIS A 136 -0.64 -11.21 -13.22
C HIS A 136 -1.03 -11.85 -11.88
N LEU A 137 -1.99 -11.27 -11.19
CA LEU A 137 -2.51 -11.78 -9.92
C LEU A 137 -4.03 -11.64 -9.90
N PHE A 138 -4.71 -12.67 -9.41
CA PHE A 138 -6.07 -12.52 -8.90
C PHE A 138 -6.19 -13.10 -7.49
N ILE A 139 -7.25 -12.72 -6.79
CA ILE A 139 -7.55 -13.15 -5.43
C ILE A 139 -8.74 -14.12 -5.47
N LEU A 140 -8.59 -15.31 -4.89
CA LEU A 140 -9.71 -16.20 -4.62
C LEU A 140 -10.27 -15.88 -3.24
N CYS A 141 -11.51 -15.41 -3.21
CA CYS A 141 -12.24 -15.14 -1.98
C CYS A 141 -12.61 -16.45 -1.26
N PRO A 142 -12.81 -16.40 0.07
CA PRO A 142 -13.39 -17.52 0.80
C PRO A 142 -14.81 -17.82 0.32
N ALA A 143 -15.27 -19.06 0.52
CA ALA A 143 -16.70 -19.35 0.47
C ALA A 143 -17.43 -18.60 1.61
N ASN A 144 -18.71 -18.32 1.40
CA ASN A 144 -19.54 -17.58 2.37
C ASN A 144 -20.10 -18.51 3.45
N ASP A 145 -19.22 -19.10 4.24
CA ASP A 145 -19.51 -19.93 5.41
C ASP A 145 -18.80 -19.37 6.65
N ALA A 146 -19.36 -19.60 7.83
CA ALA A 146 -18.78 -19.08 9.08
C ALA A 146 -17.34 -19.58 9.29
N LYS A 147 -16.41 -18.68 9.60
CA LYS A 147 -14.97 -18.96 9.72
C LYS A 147 -14.42 -18.61 11.12
N PRO A 148 -15.00 -19.12 12.23
CA PRO A 148 -14.46 -18.83 13.55
C PRO A 148 -12.99 -19.29 13.66
N GLY A 149 -12.14 -18.46 14.28
CA GLY A 149 -10.72 -18.77 14.45
C GLY A 149 -9.85 -18.62 13.19
N ARG A 150 -10.35 -17.96 12.14
CA ARG A 150 -9.57 -17.55 10.97
C ARG A 150 -9.44 -16.04 10.87
N ILE A 151 -8.39 -15.59 10.19
CA ILE A 151 -8.11 -14.19 9.89
C ILE A 151 -8.62 -13.89 8.48
N LEU A 152 -9.30 -12.76 8.30
CA LEU A 152 -9.56 -12.19 6.97
C LEU A 152 -8.55 -11.08 6.69
N GLN A 153 -7.59 -11.32 5.81
CA GLN A 153 -6.73 -10.26 5.30
C GLN A 153 -7.43 -9.53 4.14
N VAL A 154 -7.36 -8.21 4.14
CA VAL A 154 -7.81 -7.38 3.02
C VAL A 154 -6.58 -6.86 2.27
N ALA A 155 -6.49 -7.20 0.99
CA ALA A 155 -5.43 -6.70 0.11
C ALA A 155 -5.70 -5.25 -0.30
N ALA A 156 -4.67 -4.39 -0.23
CA ALA A 156 -4.75 -2.95 -0.52
C ALA A 156 -4.91 -2.61 -2.03
N THR A 157 -5.88 -3.23 -2.70
CA THR A 157 -6.08 -3.14 -4.16
C THR A 157 -6.39 -1.73 -4.67
N GLY A 158 -6.96 -0.86 -3.84
CA GLY A 158 -7.16 0.56 -4.13
C GLY A 158 -5.83 1.30 -4.25
N THR A 159 -4.91 1.05 -3.31
CA THR A 159 -3.54 1.55 -3.37
C THR A 159 -2.76 0.94 -4.53
N TRP A 160 -2.94 -0.37 -4.80
CA TRP A 160 -2.31 -0.99 -5.96
C TRP A 160 -2.72 -0.30 -7.26
N THR A 161 -4.01 0.00 -7.40
CA THR A 161 -4.57 0.69 -8.57
C THR A 161 -4.07 2.13 -8.68
N ALA A 162 -4.02 2.85 -7.55
CA ALA A 162 -3.58 4.24 -7.48
C ALA A 162 -2.11 4.44 -7.87
N TYR A 163 -1.26 3.46 -7.60
CA TYR A 163 0.16 3.49 -7.90
C TYR A 163 0.55 2.79 -9.21
N ASN A 164 -0.35 2.02 -9.83
CA ASN A 164 -0.07 1.32 -11.07
C ASN A 164 0.20 2.30 -12.23
N THR A 165 1.47 2.41 -12.64
CA THR A 165 1.92 3.29 -13.74
C THR A 165 1.78 2.67 -15.12
N TRP A 166 1.40 1.39 -15.23
CA TRP A 166 1.25 0.73 -16.52
C TRP A 166 0.24 1.50 -17.40
N GLY A 167 0.62 1.82 -18.63
CA GLY A 167 -0.21 2.59 -19.55
C GLY A 167 -0.15 4.11 -19.34
N GLY A 168 0.87 4.62 -18.64
CA GLY A 168 1.21 6.04 -18.65
C GLY A 168 0.82 6.81 -17.40
N SER A 169 -0.37 6.64 -16.85
CA SER A 169 -0.83 7.49 -15.74
C SER A 169 -1.24 6.69 -14.49
N ASN A 170 -1.06 7.32 -13.33
CA ASN A 170 -1.58 6.89 -12.04
C ASN A 170 -2.04 8.14 -11.24
N HIS A 171 -2.34 8.02 -9.94
CA HIS A 171 -2.79 9.14 -9.10
C HIS A 171 -1.64 10.07 -8.60
N TYR A 172 -0.43 9.93 -9.12
CA TYR A 172 0.76 10.69 -8.72
C TYR A 172 1.55 11.28 -9.89
N GLN A 173 1.64 10.56 -11.01
CA GLN A 173 2.33 10.96 -12.22
C GLN A 173 1.52 10.50 -13.44
N GLY A 174 1.62 11.20 -14.55
CA GLY A 174 0.86 10.79 -15.73
C GLY A 174 1.12 11.61 -16.97
N ILE A 175 0.39 11.21 -18.00
CA ILE A 175 0.41 11.77 -19.35
C ILE A 175 -0.93 12.45 -19.69
N THR A 176 -1.70 12.83 -18.66
CA THR A 176 -2.99 13.51 -18.83
C THR A 176 -2.80 15.03 -18.88
N GLY A 177 -3.88 15.74 -19.18
CA GLY A 177 -3.87 17.20 -19.30
C GLY A 177 -3.28 17.69 -20.64
N PRO A 178 -3.37 19.00 -20.91
CA PRO A 178 -2.97 19.57 -22.21
C PRO A 178 -1.47 19.42 -22.51
N ASN A 179 -0.63 19.38 -21.47
CA ASN A 179 0.82 19.25 -21.60
C ASN A 179 1.35 17.83 -21.40
N ARG A 180 0.46 16.85 -21.10
CA ARG A 180 0.80 15.45 -20.82
C ARG A 180 1.76 15.27 -19.64
N ASP A 181 1.56 16.04 -18.59
CA ASP A 181 2.37 16.07 -17.37
C ASP A 181 1.53 15.97 -16.09
N GLN A 182 0.21 15.76 -16.23
CA GLN A 182 -0.69 15.64 -15.09
C GLN A 182 -0.95 14.18 -14.73
N TYR A 183 -1.01 13.90 -13.43
CA TYR A 183 -1.56 12.65 -12.91
C TYR A 183 -3.04 12.52 -13.26
N ALA A 184 -3.51 11.28 -13.33
CA ALA A 184 -4.90 11.00 -13.66
C ALA A 184 -5.77 11.05 -12.40
N THR A 185 -6.86 11.81 -12.44
CA THR A 185 -7.89 11.80 -11.37
C THR A 185 -8.80 10.58 -11.45
N ARG A 186 -8.72 9.82 -12.55
CA ARG A 186 -9.46 8.59 -12.81
C ARG A 186 -8.51 7.55 -13.37
N VAL A 187 -8.55 6.32 -12.85
CA VAL A 187 -7.71 5.22 -13.33
C VAL A 187 -8.53 3.95 -13.51
N SER A 188 -8.23 3.21 -14.57
CA SER A 188 -8.90 1.96 -14.90
C SER A 188 -8.22 0.77 -14.23
N THR A 189 -9.03 -0.18 -13.79
CA THR A 189 -8.61 -1.52 -13.36
C THR A 189 -8.37 -2.47 -14.55
N GLN A 190 -8.87 -2.11 -15.74
CA GLN A 190 -8.86 -2.95 -16.94
C GLN A 190 -7.54 -2.77 -17.71
N ARG A 191 -6.43 -3.00 -17.01
CA ARG A 191 -5.07 -2.88 -17.51
C ARG A 191 -4.11 -3.78 -16.73
N PRO A 192 -2.97 -4.20 -17.32
CA PRO A 192 -1.95 -4.97 -16.62
C PRO A 192 -1.39 -4.28 -15.38
N TRP A 193 -0.88 -5.09 -14.45
CA TRP A 193 -0.04 -4.62 -13.37
C TRP A 193 1.36 -4.30 -13.89
N CYS A 194 1.91 -3.15 -13.48
CA CYS A 194 3.30 -2.82 -13.77
C CYS A 194 4.29 -3.78 -13.07
N ARG A 195 5.48 -3.91 -13.66
CA ARG A 195 6.49 -4.84 -13.16
C ARG A 195 6.93 -4.47 -11.75
N GLY A 196 6.94 -5.48 -10.87
CA GLY A 196 7.26 -5.33 -9.45
C GLY A 196 6.07 -5.42 -8.52
N PHE A 197 4.82 -5.27 -9.01
CA PHE A 197 3.64 -5.36 -8.15
C PHE A 197 3.31 -6.80 -7.73
N VAL A 198 3.50 -7.77 -8.63
CA VAL A 198 3.13 -9.18 -8.38
C VAL A 198 4.32 -10.01 -7.92
N VAL A 199 5.53 -9.72 -8.43
CA VAL A 199 6.76 -10.42 -8.07
C VAL A 199 7.91 -9.45 -7.94
N LEU A 200 8.81 -9.73 -6.99
CA LEU A 200 10.07 -9.03 -6.83
C LEU A 200 11.19 -10.02 -6.55
N PRO A 201 12.41 -9.75 -7.02
CA PRO A 201 13.58 -10.47 -6.57
C PRO A 201 13.88 -10.12 -5.10
N LYS A 202 14.56 -11.03 -4.39
CA LYS A 202 14.79 -10.92 -2.94
C LYS A 202 15.63 -9.69 -2.56
N ASP A 203 16.48 -9.23 -3.46
CA ASP A 203 17.40 -8.11 -3.29
C ASP A 203 16.79 -6.77 -3.74
N ALA A 204 15.50 -6.72 -4.12
CA ALA A 204 14.84 -5.48 -4.45
C ALA A 204 14.81 -4.55 -3.21
N PRO A 205 15.35 -3.32 -3.31
CA PRO A 205 15.41 -2.40 -2.18
C PRO A 205 14.02 -1.90 -1.75
N ARG A 206 13.83 -1.71 -0.44
CA ARG A 206 12.63 -1.06 0.10
C ARG A 206 12.80 0.46 0.15
N VAL A 207 11.71 1.17 0.46
CA VAL A 207 11.74 2.64 0.57
C VAL A 207 12.64 3.11 1.71
N PRO A 208 12.51 2.60 2.96
CA PRO A 208 13.42 2.97 4.04
C PRO A 208 14.84 2.55 3.70
N VAL A 209 15.76 3.50 3.80
CA VAL A 209 17.17 3.27 3.45
C VAL A 209 17.79 2.22 4.39
N GLU A 210 18.36 1.16 3.81
CA GLU A 210 19.03 0.09 4.58
C GLU A 210 20.36 0.56 5.18
N VAL A 211 21.09 1.43 4.46
CA VAL A 211 22.39 1.93 4.91
C VAL A 211 22.26 2.99 6.01
N SER A 212 23.16 2.96 6.99
CA SER A 212 23.32 4.06 7.94
C SER A 212 23.90 5.27 7.21
N LEU A 213 23.14 6.36 7.18
CA LEU A 213 23.52 7.58 6.47
C LEU A 213 24.65 8.33 7.20
N PRO A 214 25.87 8.44 6.62
CA PRO A 214 26.97 9.17 7.25
C PRO A 214 26.60 10.64 7.53
N PRO A 215 27.22 11.31 8.51
CA PRO A 215 27.01 12.74 8.75
C PRO A 215 27.28 13.57 7.48
N GLY A 216 26.38 14.50 7.16
CA GLY A 216 26.51 15.38 5.97
C GLY A 216 26.26 14.72 4.62
N ALA A 217 26.02 13.40 4.55
CA ALA A 217 25.65 12.74 3.31
C ALA A 217 24.25 13.15 2.85
N VAL A 218 24.12 13.40 1.54
CA VAL A 218 22.86 13.64 0.83
C VAL A 218 22.05 12.33 0.81
N PRO A 219 20.81 12.32 1.35
CA PRO A 219 19.90 11.19 1.20
C PRO A 219 19.68 10.82 -0.28
N ARG A 220 19.50 9.53 -0.57
CA ARG A 220 19.23 9.01 -1.91
C ARG A 220 17.97 8.16 -1.93
N TYR A 221 17.57 7.76 -3.13
CA TYR A 221 16.36 6.96 -3.39
C TYR A 221 16.70 5.61 -4.07
N PRO A 222 17.41 4.68 -3.40
CA PRO A 222 17.90 3.45 -4.03
C PRO A 222 16.81 2.59 -4.66
N HIS A 223 15.59 2.59 -4.11
CA HIS A 223 14.47 1.86 -4.69
C HIS A 223 14.12 2.38 -6.09
N MET A 224 14.01 3.69 -6.30
CA MET A 224 13.71 4.27 -7.61
C MET A 224 14.86 4.08 -8.59
N GLU A 225 16.09 4.25 -8.14
CA GLU A 225 17.29 4.05 -8.94
C GLU A 225 17.41 2.58 -9.39
N TRP A 226 17.16 1.62 -8.50
CA TRP A 226 17.12 0.21 -8.83
C TRP A 226 16.01 -0.12 -9.83
N ALA A 227 14.82 0.45 -9.65
CA ALA A 227 13.69 0.23 -10.56
C ALA A 227 14.03 0.70 -11.97
N TYR A 228 14.63 1.89 -12.09
CA TYR A 228 15.10 2.43 -13.37
C TYR A 228 16.15 1.53 -14.02
N ALA A 229 17.17 1.10 -13.26
CA ALA A 229 18.24 0.24 -13.77
C ALA A 229 17.76 -1.14 -14.25
N THR A 230 16.65 -1.64 -13.69
CA THR A 230 16.15 -3.00 -13.93
C THR A 230 14.85 -3.03 -14.76
N GLY A 231 14.33 -1.87 -15.14
CA GLY A 231 13.07 -1.74 -15.87
C GLY A 231 11.85 -2.22 -15.07
N HIS A 232 11.87 -2.05 -13.74
CA HIS A 232 10.68 -2.20 -12.90
C HIS A 232 9.95 -0.86 -12.81
N SER A 233 8.67 -0.90 -12.41
CA SER A 233 7.94 0.32 -12.10
C SER A 233 8.64 1.08 -10.98
N LYS A 234 8.82 2.39 -11.11
CA LYS A 234 9.27 3.26 -10.02
C LYS A 234 8.42 3.12 -8.75
N LYS A 235 7.15 2.71 -8.90
CA LYS A 235 6.17 2.56 -7.81
C LYS A 235 6.10 1.16 -7.20
N TYR A 236 6.96 0.21 -7.61
CA TYR A 236 6.96 -1.14 -7.04
C TYR A 236 7.12 -1.15 -5.52
N ALA A 237 7.93 -0.24 -4.97
CA ALA A 237 8.17 -0.15 -3.53
C ALA A 237 7.10 0.66 -2.81
N SER A 238 6.20 1.34 -3.53
CA SER A 238 5.07 2.07 -2.95
C SER A 238 3.84 1.19 -2.77
N ALA A 239 3.63 0.18 -3.61
CA ALA A 239 2.42 -0.64 -3.55
C ALA A 239 2.62 -2.03 -4.17
N GLY A 240 1.64 -2.91 -3.96
CA GLY A 240 1.55 -4.20 -4.63
C GLY A 240 1.77 -5.40 -3.70
N TRP A 241 1.25 -6.53 -4.15
CA TRP A 241 1.33 -7.82 -3.47
C TRP A 241 2.76 -8.19 -3.05
N ALA A 242 3.73 -8.02 -3.96
CA ALA A 242 5.11 -8.43 -3.73
C ALA A 242 5.81 -7.63 -2.63
N SER A 243 5.52 -6.33 -2.52
CA SER A 243 6.17 -5.42 -1.57
C SER A 243 5.53 -5.40 -0.19
N TYR A 244 4.24 -5.70 -0.09
CA TYR A 244 3.48 -5.52 1.15
C TYR A 244 2.64 -6.75 1.51
N ASP A 245 1.48 -6.93 0.87
CA ASP A 245 0.45 -7.86 1.31
C ASP A 245 0.92 -9.32 1.46
N SER A 246 1.80 -9.76 0.56
CA SER A 246 2.31 -11.13 0.58
C SER A 246 3.13 -11.46 1.82
N HIS A 247 3.80 -10.48 2.42
CA HIS A 247 4.70 -10.73 3.56
C HIS A 247 3.92 -11.20 4.78
N PHE A 248 2.83 -10.50 5.13
CA PHE A 248 1.95 -10.92 6.21
C PHE A 248 1.24 -12.23 5.84
N PHE A 249 0.63 -12.33 4.66
CA PHE A 249 -0.15 -13.52 4.27
C PHE A 249 0.68 -14.80 4.39
N ARG A 250 1.89 -14.77 3.81
CA ARG A 250 2.81 -15.91 3.85
C ARG A 250 3.34 -16.17 5.26
N TRP A 251 3.62 -15.12 6.05
CA TRP A 251 4.04 -15.26 7.44
C TRP A 251 2.95 -15.89 8.30
N ALA A 252 1.70 -15.46 8.15
CA ALA A 252 0.55 -15.94 8.92
C ALA A 252 0.34 -17.44 8.70
N GLU A 253 0.34 -17.89 7.43
CA GLU A 253 0.24 -19.33 7.12
C GLU A 253 1.41 -20.13 7.68
N ARG A 254 2.66 -19.68 7.48
CA ARG A 254 3.84 -20.36 8.04
C ARG A 254 3.84 -20.39 9.57
N SER A 255 3.17 -19.42 10.19
CA SER A 255 3.01 -19.28 11.63
C SER A 255 1.89 -20.13 12.20
N GLY A 256 1.15 -20.87 11.35
CA GLY A 256 0.07 -21.76 11.76
C GLY A 256 -1.31 -21.12 11.82
N TYR A 257 -1.46 -19.86 11.41
CA TYR A 257 -2.76 -19.21 11.35
C TYR A 257 -3.54 -19.60 10.09
N GLY A 258 -4.84 -19.83 10.24
CA GLY A 258 -5.75 -19.88 9.11
C GLY A 258 -6.03 -18.46 8.62
N VAL A 259 -5.67 -18.15 7.38
CA VAL A 259 -5.92 -16.85 6.76
C VAL A 259 -6.63 -17.01 5.43
N ASP A 260 -7.64 -16.18 5.21
CA ASP A 260 -8.34 -15.98 3.94
C ASP A 260 -8.02 -14.57 3.41
N LEU A 261 -8.18 -14.37 2.10
CA LEU A 261 -7.84 -13.12 1.42
C LEU A 261 -9.01 -12.59 0.61
N ILE A 262 -9.27 -11.29 0.72
CA ILE A 262 -10.19 -10.54 -0.15
C ILE A 262 -9.51 -9.27 -0.67
N SER A 263 -10.00 -8.69 -1.76
CA SER A 263 -9.63 -7.34 -2.19
C SER A 263 -10.43 -6.29 -1.41
N GLN A 264 -9.96 -5.03 -1.42
CA GLN A 264 -10.74 -3.91 -0.87
C GLN A 264 -12.09 -3.73 -1.58
N HIS A 265 -12.20 -4.07 -2.87
CA HIS A 265 -13.47 -4.05 -3.60
C HIS A 265 -14.55 -4.89 -2.91
N GLU A 266 -14.18 -5.95 -2.20
CA GLU A 266 -15.15 -6.76 -1.47
C GLU A 266 -15.69 -6.05 -0.23
N LEU A 267 -14.93 -5.15 0.40
CA LEU A 267 -15.46 -4.30 1.45
C LEU A 267 -16.55 -3.35 0.94
N HIS A 268 -16.45 -2.96 -0.33
CA HIS A 268 -17.42 -2.08 -0.99
C HIS A 268 -18.66 -2.86 -1.46
N PHE A 269 -18.47 -3.98 -2.18
CA PHE A 269 -19.55 -4.68 -2.88
C PHE A 269 -20.11 -5.90 -2.14
N ARG A 270 -19.34 -6.50 -1.22
CA ARG A 270 -19.72 -7.71 -0.46
C ARG A 270 -19.40 -7.57 1.03
N PRO A 271 -19.96 -6.55 1.71
CA PRO A 271 -19.68 -6.28 3.11
C PRO A 271 -20.04 -7.43 4.05
N GLU A 272 -20.94 -8.32 3.63
CA GLU A 272 -21.36 -9.49 4.39
C GLU A 272 -20.23 -10.50 4.65
N LEU A 273 -19.15 -10.48 3.87
CA LEU A 273 -18.01 -11.39 4.06
C LEU A 273 -17.35 -11.21 5.43
N LEU A 274 -17.37 -10.01 6.00
CA LEU A 274 -16.78 -9.74 7.31
C LEU A 274 -17.57 -10.38 8.46
N HIS A 275 -18.85 -10.69 8.26
CA HIS A 275 -19.70 -11.29 9.31
C HIS A 275 -19.23 -12.68 9.75
N ALA A 276 -18.41 -13.35 8.92
CA ALA A 276 -17.93 -14.69 9.18
C ALA A 276 -16.66 -14.73 10.05
N TYR A 277 -16.08 -13.58 10.42
CA TYR A 277 -14.76 -13.48 11.04
C TYR A 277 -14.79 -12.74 12.38
N ASP A 278 -13.83 -13.07 13.25
CA ASP A 278 -13.58 -12.33 14.49
C ASP A 278 -12.48 -11.28 14.33
N CYS A 279 -11.64 -11.43 13.30
CA CYS A 279 -10.45 -10.63 13.06
C CYS A 279 -10.29 -10.28 11.58
N VAL A 280 -10.16 -8.98 11.29
CA VAL A 280 -9.81 -8.45 9.97
C VAL A 280 -8.45 -7.76 10.05
N VAL A 281 -7.59 -8.06 9.08
CA VAL A 281 -6.21 -7.56 9.02
C VAL A 281 -5.97 -6.70 7.79
N PHE A 282 -5.31 -5.56 8.01
CA PHE A 282 -4.81 -4.64 6.99
C PHE A 282 -3.30 -4.50 7.14
N VAL A 283 -2.55 -4.47 6.03
CA VAL A 283 -1.09 -4.56 6.07
C VAL A 283 -0.42 -3.61 5.08
N GLY A 284 0.73 -3.08 5.49
CA GLY A 284 1.60 -2.34 4.59
C GLY A 284 1.04 -0.97 4.19
N HIS A 285 1.15 -0.63 2.91
CA HIS A 285 0.65 0.63 2.39
C HIS A 285 -0.81 0.50 1.93
N ASP A 286 -1.74 0.99 2.76
CA ASP A 286 -3.18 0.82 2.60
C ASP A 286 -3.92 2.17 2.70
N GLU A 287 -3.68 2.99 1.68
CA GLU A 287 -3.91 4.44 1.62
C GLU A 287 -5.24 4.85 0.97
N TYR A 288 -5.71 4.12 -0.03
CA TYR A 288 -6.85 4.52 -0.86
C TYR A 288 -8.10 3.72 -0.52
N TRP A 289 -9.14 4.42 -0.04
CA TRP A 289 -10.36 3.79 0.50
C TRP A 289 -11.61 4.49 0.01
N THR A 290 -12.71 3.76 -0.23
CA THR A 290 -14.02 4.42 -0.38
C THR A 290 -14.72 4.56 0.96
N TRP A 291 -15.71 5.44 1.01
CA TRP A 291 -16.59 5.60 2.16
C TRP A 291 -17.27 4.29 2.57
N GLU A 292 -17.77 3.52 1.59
CA GLU A 292 -18.45 2.24 1.80
C GLU A 292 -17.52 1.20 2.42
N MET A 293 -16.25 1.15 1.98
CA MET A 293 -15.26 0.25 2.57
C MET A 293 -15.06 0.58 4.05
N ARG A 294 -15.01 1.87 4.40
CA ARG A 294 -14.93 2.30 5.81
C ARG A 294 -16.18 1.97 6.60
N ASP A 295 -17.38 2.17 6.04
CA ASP A 295 -18.64 1.79 6.69
C ASP A 295 -18.67 0.30 7.05
N THR A 296 -18.14 -0.54 6.16
CA THR A 296 -18.06 -1.98 6.38
C THR A 296 -17.15 -2.32 7.56
N VAL A 297 -15.97 -1.72 7.65
CA VAL A 297 -15.02 -1.95 8.76
C VAL A 297 -15.54 -1.35 10.07
N ASP A 298 -16.07 -0.13 10.04
CA ASP A 298 -16.60 0.53 11.24
C ASP A 298 -17.74 -0.30 11.86
N ARG A 299 -18.70 -0.77 11.04
CA ARG A 299 -19.78 -1.64 11.52
C ARG A 299 -19.27 -2.99 12.03
N PHE A 300 -18.25 -3.55 11.40
CA PHE A 300 -17.64 -4.80 11.83
C PHE A 300 -17.06 -4.65 13.25
N VAL A 301 -16.27 -3.60 13.49
CA VAL A 301 -15.68 -3.33 14.80
C VAL A 301 -16.76 -3.00 15.82
N GLU A 302 -17.72 -2.14 15.48
CA GLU A 302 -18.80 -1.74 16.41
C GLU A 302 -19.61 -2.94 16.93
N ARG A 303 -19.70 -4.03 16.16
CA ARG A 303 -20.40 -5.29 16.50
C ARG A 303 -19.50 -6.36 17.14
N GLY A 304 -18.32 -6.00 17.63
CA GLY A 304 -17.43 -6.92 18.33
C GLY A 304 -16.26 -7.45 17.51
N GLY A 305 -16.14 -7.06 16.25
CA GLY A 305 -15.00 -7.41 15.40
C GLY A 305 -13.67 -6.81 15.91
N PHE A 306 -12.56 -7.47 15.60
CA PHE A 306 -11.21 -6.96 15.88
C PHE A 306 -10.53 -6.52 14.59
N ALA A 307 -10.18 -5.24 14.49
CA ALA A 307 -9.38 -4.73 13.38
C ALA A 307 -7.90 -4.64 13.78
N ALA A 308 -7.06 -5.46 13.15
CA ALA A 308 -5.61 -5.42 13.31
C ALA A 308 -4.96 -4.76 12.08
N ARG A 309 -4.62 -3.47 12.22
CA ARG A 309 -4.04 -2.65 11.16
C ARG A 309 -2.53 -2.55 11.32
N PHE A 310 -1.80 -3.45 10.66
CA PHE A 310 -0.34 -3.42 10.50
C PHE A 310 0.07 -2.63 9.24
N ALA A 311 -0.59 -1.48 9.06
CA ALA A 311 -0.49 -0.63 7.88
C ALA A 311 -0.30 0.84 8.30
N GLY A 312 -0.01 1.71 7.32
CA GLY A 312 0.16 3.15 7.50
C GLY A 312 -0.42 3.94 6.32
N ASN A 313 -0.32 5.27 6.42
CA ASN A 313 -0.74 6.27 5.44
C ASN A 313 -2.23 6.19 5.08
N PHE A 314 -3.13 6.20 6.05
CA PHE A 314 -4.58 6.14 5.77
C PHE A 314 -5.14 7.49 5.30
N MET A 315 -4.85 7.91 4.06
CA MET A 315 -5.01 9.30 3.61
C MET A 315 -6.22 9.55 2.70
N TRP A 316 -6.39 8.80 1.61
CA TRP A 316 -7.24 9.23 0.51
C TRP A 316 -8.63 8.61 0.51
N GLN A 317 -9.65 9.48 0.46
CA GLN A 317 -10.98 9.10 0.03
C GLN A 317 -11.00 8.92 -1.50
N THR A 318 -11.52 7.78 -1.93
CA THR A 318 -11.76 7.42 -3.34
C THR A 318 -13.23 7.10 -3.58
N ARG A 319 -13.60 7.09 -4.86
CA ARG A 319 -14.86 6.52 -5.32
C ARG A 319 -14.58 5.42 -6.34
N LEU A 320 -15.47 4.43 -6.36
CA LEU A 320 -15.52 3.40 -7.39
C LEU A 320 -16.70 3.69 -8.32
N GLU A 321 -16.40 3.76 -9.62
CA GLU A 321 -17.37 3.95 -10.69
C GLU A 321 -17.32 2.77 -11.66
N ASP A 322 -18.29 2.69 -12.57
CA ASP A 322 -18.37 1.65 -13.60
C ASP A 322 -18.30 0.23 -13.02
N GLU A 323 -19.09 -0.03 -11.96
CA GLU A 323 -19.12 -1.31 -11.24
C GLU A 323 -17.75 -1.68 -10.62
N GLY A 324 -16.98 -0.67 -10.21
CA GLY A 324 -15.66 -0.86 -9.62
C GLY A 324 -14.52 -0.95 -10.63
N ARG A 325 -14.80 -0.80 -11.92
CA ARG A 325 -13.76 -0.80 -12.95
C ARG A 325 -12.95 0.48 -13.02
N THR A 326 -13.48 1.58 -12.51
CA THR A 326 -12.82 2.89 -12.47
C THR A 326 -12.66 3.37 -11.04
N GLN A 327 -11.43 3.70 -10.64
CA GLN A 327 -11.15 4.37 -9.37
C GLN A 327 -10.96 5.86 -9.60
N VAL A 328 -11.64 6.68 -8.80
CA VAL A 328 -11.62 8.15 -8.91
C VAL A 328 -10.99 8.74 -7.65
N CYS A 329 -9.99 9.60 -7.85
CA CYS A 329 -9.34 10.35 -6.81
C CYS A 329 -8.77 11.68 -7.35
N TYR A 330 -9.41 12.79 -7.01
CA TYR A 330 -8.98 14.13 -7.44
C TYR A 330 -7.86 14.71 -6.56
N LYS A 331 -7.65 14.19 -5.34
CA LYS A 331 -6.53 14.52 -4.45
C LYS A 331 -6.35 16.04 -4.28
N TYR A 332 -5.14 16.55 -4.56
CA TYR A 332 -4.77 17.96 -4.55
C TYR A 332 -5.70 18.87 -5.38
N ARG A 333 -6.41 18.31 -6.38
CA ARG A 333 -7.32 19.05 -7.26
C ARG A 333 -8.79 18.95 -6.83
N ALA A 334 -9.11 18.24 -5.75
CA ALA A 334 -10.48 17.90 -5.40
C ALA A 334 -11.37 19.15 -5.17
N ARG A 335 -10.89 20.14 -4.43
CA ARG A 335 -11.65 21.38 -4.17
C ARG A 335 -11.95 22.17 -5.45
N ALA A 336 -11.02 22.12 -6.40
CA ALA A 336 -11.11 22.87 -7.64
C ALA A 336 -11.90 22.13 -8.74
N GLU A 337 -11.88 20.80 -8.76
CA GLU A 337 -12.30 20.02 -9.93
C GLU A 337 -13.21 18.82 -9.65
N ASP A 338 -13.30 18.32 -8.41
CA ASP A 338 -14.15 17.16 -8.14
C ASP A 338 -15.63 17.56 -8.23
N PRO A 339 -16.45 16.92 -9.08
CA PRO A 339 -17.87 17.23 -9.18
C PRO A 339 -18.61 17.11 -7.84
N ALA A 340 -18.19 16.16 -6.98
CA ALA A 340 -18.77 15.99 -5.65
C ALA A 340 -18.51 17.23 -4.76
N TYR A 341 -17.38 17.91 -4.95
CA TYR A 341 -17.07 19.15 -4.23
C TYR A 341 -17.80 20.36 -4.83
N GLN A 342 -17.79 20.50 -6.15
CA GLN A 342 -18.31 21.69 -6.82
C GLN A 342 -19.85 21.79 -6.79
N THR A 343 -20.52 20.65 -7.00
CA THR A 343 -21.98 20.63 -7.23
C THR A 343 -22.70 19.46 -6.56
N GLY A 344 -21.96 18.52 -5.96
CA GLY A 344 -22.50 17.32 -5.32
C GLY A 344 -22.44 17.35 -3.80
N ASP A 345 -22.38 16.15 -3.23
CA ASP A 345 -22.16 15.96 -1.79
C ASP A 345 -20.66 16.08 -1.47
N VAL A 346 -20.28 17.19 -0.84
CA VAL A 346 -18.88 17.48 -0.50
C VAL A 346 -18.26 16.41 0.39
N THR A 347 -19.05 15.69 1.21
CA THR A 347 -18.54 14.60 2.05
C THR A 347 -18.01 13.43 1.23
N ARG A 348 -18.43 13.34 -0.03
CA ARG A 348 -18.03 12.32 -1.00
C ARG A 348 -16.91 12.79 -1.93
N ALA A 349 -16.39 14.01 -1.74
CA ALA A 349 -15.25 14.49 -2.49
C ALA A 349 -14.01 13.62 -2.23
N THR A 350 -13.25 13.35 -3.29
CA THR A 350 -12.11 12.44 -3.26
C THR A 350 -10.83 13.19 -2.89
N ASN A 351 -10.79 13.59 -1.62
CA ASN A 351 -9.71 14.33 -0.98
C ASN A 351 -9.16 13.53 0.23
N SER A 352 -8.23 14.11 0.99
CA SER A 352 -7.78 13.59 2.29
C SER A 352 -8.98 13.37 3.23
N TRP A 353 -8.98 12.27 3.98
CA TRP A 353 -9.99 11.98 5.01
C TRP A 353 -10.05 13.06 6.08
N GLU A 354 -8.92 13.71 6.37
CA GLU A 354 -8.78 14.76 7.37
C GLU A 354 -9.16 16.15 6.84
N ALA A 355 -9.54 16.28 5.57
CA ALA A 355 -10.15 17.52 5.08
C ALA A 355 -11.44 17.81 5.88
N PRO A 356 -11.56 18.98 6.53
CA PRO A 356 -12.68 19.26 7.46
C PRO A 356 -14.07 19.07 6.85
N GLU A 357 -14.21 19.40 5.56
CA GLU A 357 -15.45 19.25 4.79
C GLU A 357 -15.91 17.81 4.59
N ILE A 358 -15.01 16.81 4.70
CA ILE A 358 -15.36 15.39 4.62
C ILE A 358 -16.05 14.93 5.91
N GLY A 359 -15.69 15.55 7.05
CA GLY A 359 -16.29 15.25 8.35
C GLY A 359 -16.01 13.83 8.88
N ARG A 360 -15.02 13.13 8.30
CA ARG A 360 -14.71 11.74 8.65
C ARG A 360 -13.19 11.48 8.64
N PRO A 361 -12.42 12.05 9.58
CA PRO A 361 -10.96 11.86 9.63
C PRO A 361 -10.58 10.38 9.82
N GLY A 362 -9.34 10.02 9.48
CA GLY A 362 -8.83 8.66 9.63
C GLY A 362 -8.94 8.13 11.06
N THR A 363 -8.72 9.01 12.04
CA THR A 363 -8.77 8.72 13.47
C THR A 363 -10.11 8.12 13.93
N ALA A 364 -11.21 8.47 13.27
CA ALA A 364 -12.52 7.93 13.60
C ALA A 364 -12.67 6.42 13.33
N THR A 365 -11.91 5.88 12.38
CA THR A 365 -11.93 4.44 12.02
C THR A 365 -10.76 3.69 12.67
N PHE A 366 -9.54 4.20 12.50
CA PHE A 366 -8.33 3.48 12.91
C PHE A 366 -7.55 4.16 14.05
N GLY A 367 -8.03 5.28 14.58
CA GLY A 367 -7.44 5.96 15.73
C GLY A 367 -6.23 6.85 15.43
N LEU A 368 -5.74 6.88 14.18
CA LEU A 368 -4.64 7.74 13.73
C LEU A 368 -5.02 8.46 12.42
N ASN A 369 -4.33 9.55 12.11
CA ASN A 369 -4.47 10.32 10.87
C ASN A 369 -3.16 10.31 10.08
N SER A 370 -3.26 10.29 8.75
CA SER A 370 -2.09 10.52 7.87
C SER A 370 -1.64 11.99 7.90
N THR A 371 -2.52 12.99 8.00
CA THR A 371 -2.03 14.39 8.08
C THR A 371 -1.21 14.73 9.34
N ASN A 372 -1.24 13.87 10.37
CA ASN A 372 -0.42 14.00 11.58
C ASN A 372 0.86 13.15 11.54
N GLY A 373 1.05 12.33 10.50
CA GLY A 373 2.20 11.47 10.30
C GLY A 373 2.46 11.28 8.82
N VAL A 374 3.65 11.58 8.31
CA VAL A 374 3.92 11.32 6.89
C VAL A 374 5.20 10.54 6.77
N TYR A 375 6.35 11.20 6.68
CA TYR A 375 7.56 10.49 6.27
C TYR A 375 8.55 10.24 7.39
N ALA A 376 9.07 9.02 7.42
CA ALA A 376 10.20 8.62 8.27
C ALA A 376 11.20 7.79 7.47
N GLY A 377 12.47 8.20 7.46
CA GLY A 377 13.53 7.44 6.79
C GLY A 377 13.42 7.42 5.26
N TRP A 378 12.80 8.44 4.66
CA TRP A 378 12.66 8.62 3.21
C TRP A 378 13.07 10.03 2.82
N GLY A 379 13.98 10.16 1.86
CA GLY A 379 14.51 11.45 1.43
C GLY A 379 15.09 12.28 2.59
N GLY A 380 14.81 13.59 2.58
CA GLY A 380 15.13 14.51 3.66
C GLY A 380 14.30 14.34 4.95
N CYS A 381 13.31 13.44 4.98
CA CYS A 381 12.43 13.28 6.14
C CYS A 381 12.98 12.25 7.12
N SER A 382 13.56 12.75 8.21
CA SER A 382 14.19 11.92 9.26
C SER A 382 15.17 10.86 8.71
N PRO A 383 16.14 11.23 7.83
CA PRO A 383 17.04 10.27 7.17
C PRO A 383 17.90 9.44 8.13
N ARG A 384 18.15 9.96 9.33
CA ARG A 384 18.92 9.31 10.41
C ARG A 384 18.05 9.01 11.64
N GLY A 385 16.73 8.92 11.44
CA GLY A 385 15.77 8.62 12.49
C GLY A 385 15.97 7.23 13.11
N VAL A 386 15.19 6.92 14.14
CA VAL A 386 15.37 5.75 15.01
C VAL A 386 15.02 4.39 14.37
N ARG A 387 14.36 4.38 13.20
CA ARG A 387 13.99 3.18 12.37
C ARG A 387 13.11 2.13 13.04
N GLY A 388 12.89 2.20 14.34
CA GLY A 388 11.91 1.42 15.10
C GLY A 388 11.02 2.32 15.94
N PHE A 389 10.00 1.75 16.56
CA PHE A 389 9.07 2.47 17.43
C PHE A 389 9.61 2.59 18.86
N PRO A 390 9.87 3.81 19.39
CA PRO A 390 10.13 4.02 20.81
C PRO A 390 8.90 3.66 21.65
N VAL A 391 9.03 2.65 22.51
CA VAL A 391 7.94 2.09 23.31
C VAL A 391 7.63 2.97 24.52
N CYS A 392 6.37 3.38 24.66
CA CYS A 392 5.91 4.24 25.75
C CYS A 392 5.12 3.49 26.83
N ARG A 393 4.58 2.30 26.51
CA ARG A 393 3.75 1.48 27.41
C ARG A 393 4.14 0.00 27.32
N PRO A 394 5.36 -0.39 27.74
CA PRO A 394 5.85 -1.78 27.63
C PRO A 394 4.98 -2.80 28.39
N GLU A 395 4.21 -2.36 29.39
CA GLU A 395 3.29 -3.19 30.16
C GLU A 395 2.03 -3.64 29.39
N HIS A 396 1.76 -3.02 28.24
CA HIS A 396 0.58 -3.33 27.44
C HIS A 396 0.65 -4.77 26.90
N TRP A 397 -0.50 -5.46 26.83
CA TRP A 397 -0.57 -6.88 26.45
C TRP A 397 0.05 -7.16 25.09
N ALA A 398 0.00 -6.18 24.16
CA ALA A 398 0.59 -6.30 22.83
C ALA A 398 2.10 -6.59 22.88
N PHE A 399 2.80 -6.08 23.90
CA PHE A 399 4.24 -6.26 24.06
C PHE A 399 4.61 -7.43 25.00
N ALA A 400 3.64 -8.21 25.46
CA ALA A 400 3.89 -9.32 26.39
C ALA A 400 4.89 -10.34 25.82
N GLY A 401 5.96 -10.60 26.58
CA GLY A 401 6.99 -11.57 26.21
C GLY A 401 7.99 -11.08 25.14
N THR A 402 7.99 -9.79 24.80
CA THR A 402 9.01 -9.19 23.93
C THR A 402 10.31 -8.85 24.69
N GLY A 403 10.20 -8.57 25.98
CA GLY A 403 11.30 -8.08 26.81
C GLY A 403 11.56 -6.57 26.67
N LEU A 404 10.70 -5.83 25.98
CA LEU A 404 10.81 -4.38 25.79
C LEU A 404 10.59 -3.61 27.11
N PHE A 405 11.43 -2.61 27.35
CA PHE A 405 11.27 -1.63 28.42
C PHE A 405 10.80 -0.28 27.87
N TYR A 406 10.45 0.63 28.79
CA TYR A 406 10.07 1.99 28.42
C TYR A 406 11.26 2.70 27.76
N GLY A 407 11.05 3.21 26.54
CA GLY A 407 12.06 3.88 25.72
C GLY A 407 12.82 2.96 24.76
N ASP A 408 12.66 1.64 24.85
CA ASP A 408 13.29 0.71 23.90
C ASP A 408 12.67 0.84 22.51
N LEU A 409 13.44 0.45 21.49
CA LEU A 409 13.01 0.50 20.10
C LEU A 409 12.49 -0.88 19.64
N LEU A 410 11.22 -0.94 19.26
CA LEU A 410 10.65 -2.10 18.59
C LEU A 410 10.96 -2.04 17.09
N GLY A 411 11.62 -3.08 16.56
CA GLY A 411 11.83 -3.27 15.13
C GLY A 411 12.83 -2.32 14.46
N ALA A 412 13.76 -1.74 15.22
CA ALA A 412 14.77 -0.82 14.67
C ALA A 412 15.74 -1.49 13.69
N GLU A 413 16.09 -2.76 13.89
CA GLU A 413 16.96 -3.51 12.97
C GLU A 413 16.22 -3.90 11.69
N SER A 414 14.91 -4.15 11.80
CA SER A 414 14.04 -4.46 10.68
C SER A 414 13.39 -3.24 10.04
N HIS A 415 13.75 -2.02 10.49
CA HIS A 415 13.33 -0.73 9.94
C HIS A 415 11.80 -0.57 9.84
N ILE A 416 11.05 -1.07 10.82
CA ILE A 416 9.58 -1.05 10.75
C ILE A 416 8.99 0.35 10.90
N TYR A 417 9.73 1.31 11.45
CA TYR A 417 9.32 2.70 11.51
C TYR A 417 9.93 3.42 10.32
N GLY A 418 9.21 3.42 9.19
CA GLY A 418 9.76 3.97 7.96
C GLY A 418 8.78 4.09 6.82
N TYR A 419 9.25 4.77 5.78
CA TYR A 419 8.50 5.24 4.63
C TYR A 419 7.37 6.17 5.06
N GLU A 420 6.20 5.63 5.37
CA GLU A 420 5.06 6.39 5.84
C GLU A 420 4.51 5.84 7.16
N VAL A 421 4.08 6.76 8.04
CA VAL A 421 3.56 6.48 9.38
C VAL A 421 2.31 7.29 9.67
N ASP A 422 1.39 6.80 10.49
CA ASP A 422 0.20 7.55 10.91
C ASP A 422 0.37 8.07 12.35
N GLY A 423 -0.18 9.27 12.62
CA GLY A 423 0.03 9.97 13.88
C GLY A 423 -1.22 10.63 14.46
N LEU A 424 -1.02 11.40 15.54
CA LEU A 424 -2.04 12.24 16.16
C LEU A 424 -1.41 13.52 16.72
N ASP A 425 -2.26 14.51 17.00
CA ASP A 425 -1.91 15.56 17.96
C ASP A 425 -1.89 14.99 19.40
N TYR A 426 -0.82 15.28 20.15
CA TYR A 426 -0.59 14.70 21.46
C TYR A 426 0.12 15.66 22.42
N GLN A 427 0.00 15.36 23.71
CA GLN A 427 0.74 16.02 24.78
C GLN A 427 1.46 15.00 25.66
N ILE A 428 2.66 15.35 26.13
CA ILE A 428 3.40 14.55 27.10
C ILE A 428 2.97 14.93 28.52
N ARG A 429 2.49 13.97 29.30
CA ARG A 429 2.23 14.13 30.74
C ARG A 429 3.07 13.12 31.51
N HIS A 430 3.91 13.62 32.41
CA HIS A 430 4.81 12.79 33.22
C HIS A 430 5.63 11.78 32.39
N GLY A 431 6.13 12.20 31.23
CA GLY A 431 6.93 11.36 30.32
C GLY A 431 6.13 10.41 29.43
N ARG A 432 4.80 10.37 29.50
CA ARG A 432 3.99 9.52 28.61
C ARG A 432 3.15 10.35 27.64
N PRO A 433 3.00 9.91 26.37
CA PRO A 433 2.12 10.56 25.42
C PRO A 433 0.66 10.26 25.69
N TYR A 434 -0.18 11.25 25.45
CA TYR A 434 -1.63 11.17 25.48
C TYR A 434 -2.20 12.01 24.34
N PRO A 435 -3.27 11.57 23.66
CA PRO A 435 -3.96 12.40 22.68
C PRO A 435 -4.42 13.71 23.29
N THR A 436 -4.36 14.81 22.53
CA THR A 436 -4.98 16.08 22.97
C THR A 436 -6.50 15.99 22.86
N ALA A 437 -7.20 16.92 23.51
CA ALA A 437 -8.66 17.00 23.42
C ALA A 437 -9.17 17.30 22.00
N THR A 438 -8.32 17.86 21.14
CA THR A 438 -8.63 18.25 19.75
C THR A 438 -8.14 17.25 18.71
N SER A 439 -7.45 16.18 19.14
CA SER A 439 -6.88 15.15 18.24
C SER A 439 -7.93 14.34 17.46
N GLY A 440 -9.18 14.34 17.90
CA GLY A 440 -10.23 13.48 17.35
C GLY A 440 -10.10 12.00 17.73
N ALA A 441 -9.13 11.65 18.59
CA ALA A 441 -8.93 10.28 19.03
C ALA A 441 -10.18 9.68 19.71
N PRO A 442 -10.53 8.42 19.41
CA PRO A 442 -11.57 7.69 20.12
C PRO A 442 -11.35 7.65 21.64
N GLU A 443 -12.46 7.60 22.39
CA GLU A 443 -12.40 7.52 23.85
C GLU A 443 -11.60 6.29 24.30
N GLY A 444 -10.71 6.48 25.28
CA GLY A 444 -9.90 5.40 25.84
C GLY A 444 -8.70 4.98 24.99
N LEU A 445 -8.39 5.68 23.89
CA LEU A 445 -7.23 5.36 23.06
C LEU A 445 -5.90 5.51 23.83
N GLU A 446 -5.11 4.45 23.78
CA GLU A 446 -3.76 4.40 24.35
C GLU A 446 -2.69 4.52 23.27
N ILE A 447 -1.80 5.50 23.42
CA ILE A 447 -0.57 5.59 22.63
C ILE A 447 0.47 4.66 23.26
N LEU A 448 0.80 3.58 22.55
CA LEU A 448 1.67 2.49 23.00
C LEU A 448 3.13 2.74 22.65
N ALA A 449 3.38 3.35 21.50
CA ALA A 449 4.70 3.75 21.03
C ALA A 449 4.61 5.01 20.16
N LEU A 450 5.69 5.79 20.09
CA LEU A 450 5.71 7.11 19.44
C LEU A 450 7.10 7.40 18.84
N GLY A 451 7.15 7.70 17.54
CA GLY A 451 8.34 8.20 16.85
C GLY A 451 8.10 9.57 16.20
N MET A 452 9.18 10.24 15.84
CA MET A 452 9.14 11.51 15.09
C MET A 452 9.10 11.24 13.58
N ALA A 453 8.38 12.08 12.84
CA ALA A 453 8.30 12.07 11.38
C ALA A 453 8.34 13.52 10.86
N SER A 454 8.40 13.68 9.55
CA SER A 454 8.34 14.99 8.90
C SER A 454 7.45 14.94 7.67
N SER A 455 6.79 16.06 7.37
CA SER A 455 6.00 16.26 6.16
C SER A 455 6.77 17.05 5.08
N VAL A 456 8.01 17.43 5.38
CA VAL A 456 8.87 18.23 4.50
C VAL A 456 10.31 17.70 4.50
N GLU A 457 10.98 17.83 3.36
CA GLU A 457 12.42 17.58 3.25
C GLU A 457 13.19 18.78 3.80
N GLU A 458 14.00 18.55 4.84
CA GLU A 458 14.71 19.61 5.57
C GLU A 458 16.22 19.59 5.32
N ASN A 459 16.87 20.68 5.74
CA ASN A 459 18.31 20.90 5.78
C ASN A 459 18.92 21.40 4.45
N ASP A 460 18.79 22.71 4.22
CA ASP A 460 19.34 23.42 3.06
C ASP A 460 20.88 23.35 2.98
N ASP A 461 21.58 23.07 4.09
CA ASP A 461 23.04 22.94 4.12
C ASP A 461 23.52 21.65 3.43
N VAL A 462 22.63 20.65 3.32
CA VAL A 462 22.93 19.32 2.74
C VAL A 462 22.09 19.05 1.49
N LEU A 463 20.80 19.41 1.50
CA LEU A 463 19.88 19.19 0.40
C LEU A 463 19.73 20.45 -0.45
N GLY A 464 20.46 20.49 -1.56
CA GLY A 464 20.22 21.47 -2.61
C GLY A 464 18.83 21.27 -3.25
N PRO A 465 18.29 22.28 -3.96
CA PRO A 465 16.99 22.16 -4.63
C PRO A 465 16.89 20.96 -5.58
N GLU A 466 17.99 20.60 -6.22
CA GLU A 466 18.10 19.48 -7.17
C GLU A 466 18.19 18.09 -6.52
N ASP A 467 18.38 18.04 -5.19
CA ASP A 467 18.49 16.81 -4.42
C ASP A 467 17.18 16.45 -3.69
N ARG A 468 16.20 17.37 -3.71
CA ARG A 468 14.86 17.17 -3.14
C ARG A 468 13.99 16.44 -4.15
N PHE A 469 13.19 15.50 -3.66
CA PHE A 469 12.18 14.83 -4.47
C PHE A 469 10.85 15.57 -4.43
N PHE A 470 10.35 15.91 -3.24
CA PHE A 470 9.06 16.60 -3.06
C PHE A 470 9.17 17.89 -2.25
N GLY A 471 10.31 18.16 -1.59
CA GLY A 471 10.53 19.42 -0.90
C GLY A 471 9.49 19.66 0.21
N ASP A 472 8.67 20.70 0.05
CA ASP A 472 7.61 21.07 1.00
C ASP A 472 6.18 20.89 0.44
N GLU A 473 6.02 20.29 -0.74
CA GLU A 473 4.73 20.20 -1.44
C GLU A 473 3.64 19.50 -0.60
N ASP A 474 3.96 18.34 -0.01
CA ASP A 474 3.01 17.61 0.83
C ASP A 474 2.69 18.34 2.14
N GLY A 475 3.69 18.98 2.77
CA GLY A 475 3.48 19.83 3.93
C GLY A 475 2.55 21.01 3.63
N ARG A 476 2.71 21.64 2.45
CA ARG A 476 1.85 22.72 1.99
C ARG A 476 0.43 22.26 1.69
N PHE A 477 0.27 21.08 1.09
CA PHE A 477 -1.03 20.47 0.90
C PHE A 477 -1.75 20.22 2.24
N ILE A 478 -1.03 19.69 3.24
CA ILE A 478 -1.61 19.46 4.57
C ILE A 478 -2.00 20.78 5.23
N ALA A 479 -1.14 21.80 5.12
CA ALA A 479 -1.44 23.15 5.62
C ALA A 479 -2.71 23.73 5.00
N GLU A 480 -2.84 23.66 3.67
CA GLU A 480 -4.04 24.12 2.96
C GLU A 480 -5.28 23.30 3.33
N THR A 481 -5.12 21.98 3.49
CA THR A 481 -6.20 21.08 3.84
C THR A 481 -6.79 21.41 5.21
N LEU A 482 -5.93 21.59 6.22
CA LEU A 482 -6.33 21.76 7.62
C LEU A 482 -6.60 23.22 8.02
N TYR A 483 -5.90 24.18 7.43
CA TYR A 483 -5.93 25.59 7.84
C TYR A 483 -6.41 26.55 6.74
N GLY A 484 -6.67 26.05 5.54
CA GLY A 484 -7.31 26.80 4.44
C GLY A 484 -6.37 27.47 3.45
N ASP A 485 -5.06 27.57 3.74
CA ASP A 485 -4.04 28.02 2.80
C ASP A 485 -2.66 27.37 3.05
N ALA A 486 -1.80 27.41 2.04
CA ALA A 486 -0.45 26.86 2.06
C ALA A 486 0.62 27.87 2.52
N SER A 487 0.26 28.85 3.35
CA SER A 487 1.22 29.86 3.85
C SER A 487 2.34 29.25 4.69
N ASP A 488 3.49 29.93 4.77
CA ASP A 488 4.62 29.48 5.61
C ASP A 488 4.23 29.39 7.10
N GLU A 489 3.30 30.24 7.57
CA GLU A 489 2.77 30.17 8.93
C GLU A 489 2.02 28.86 9.17
N ASN A 490 1.19 28.42 8.21
CA ASN A 490 0.46 27.16 8.33
C ASN A 490 1.35 25.94 8.08
N LEU A 491 2.36 26.06 7.21
CA LEU A 491 3.37 25.01 7.01
C LEU A 491 4.11 24.68 8.31
N GLU A 492 4.47 25.69 9.11
CA GLU A 492 5.16 25.47 10.39
C GLU A 492 4.32 24.68 11.40
N LYS A 493 2.99 24.73 11.28
CA LYS A 493 2.06 23.97 12.14
C LYS A 493 2.04 22.47 11.80
N VAL A 494 2.49 22.06 10.62
CA VAL A 494 2.34 20.69 10.09
C VAL A 494 3.64 20.04 9.61
N ARG A 495 4.71 20.84 9.53
CA ARG A 495 6.07 20.41 9.18
C ARG A 495 6.52 19.20 9.99
N TYR A 496 6.38 19.29 11.31
CA TYR A 496 6.78 18.23 12.23
C TYR A 496 5.60 17.31 12.50
N SER A 497 5.79 16.03 12.22
CA SER A 497 4.76 15.01 12.35
C SER A 497 5.27 13.85 13.23
N ASN A 498 4.44 12.84 13.42
CA ASN A 498 4.77 11.70 14.28
C ASN A 498 4.14 10.41 13.76
N GLY A 499 4.68 9.29 14.21
CA GLY A 499 4.14 7.95 13.96
C GLY A 499 3.86 7.22 15.27
N MET A 500 2.73 6.52 15.36
CA MET A 500 2.29 5.91 16.62
C MET A 500 1.83 4.46 16.46
N ILE A 501 2.02 3.66 17.51
CA ILE A 501 1.24 2.43 17.72
C ILE A 501 0.12 2.76 18.72
N VAL A 502 -1.13 2.44 18.39
CA VAL A 502 -2.29 2.70 19.26
C VAL A 502 -3.20 1.48 19.42
N ASN A 503 -3.92 1.45 20.54
CA ASN A 503 -4.99 0.49 20.79
C ASN A 503 -6.18 1.20 21.46
N PHE A 504 -7.40 0.82 21.05
CA PHE A 504 -8.64 1.37 21.62
C PHE A 504 -9.82 0.44 21.38
N ARG A 505 -10.89 0.63 22.16
CA ARG A 505 -12.19 -0.02 21.97
C ARG A 505 -13.09 0.88 21.11
N LYS A 506 -13.92 0.27 20.27
CA LYS A 506 -14.95 0.98 19.49
C LYS A 506 -16.21 0.11 19.41
N GLY A 507 -17.31 0.62 19.94
CA GLY A 507 -18.50 -0.19 20.17
C GLY A 507 -18.16 -1.42 21.03
N GLU A 508 -18.56 -2.60 20.56
CA GLU A 508 -18.26 -3.87 21.25
C GLU A 508 -16.88 -4.45 20.87
N GLY A 509 -16.22 -3.89 19.84
CA GLY A 509 -14.97 -4.38 19.29
C GLY A 509 -13.73 -3.61 19.72
N GLU A 510 -12.63 -3.89 19.04
CA GLU A 510 -11.30 -3.40 19.38
C GLU A 510 -10.46 -3.15 18.11
N VAL A 511 -9.63 -2.12 18.15
CA VAL A 511 -8.70 -1.77 17.07
C VAL A 511 -7.28 -1.75 17.63
N PHE A 512 -6.37 -2.44 16.95
CA PHE A 512 -4.93 -2.28 17.12
C PHE A 512 -4.36 -1.72 15.82
N HIS A 513 -3.66 -0.60 15.89
CA HIS A 513 -3.06 0.04 14.72
C HIS A 513 -1.58 0.31 14.96
N ALA A 514 -0.74 -0.28 14.10
CA ALA A 514 0.71 -0.13 14.15
C ALA A 514 1.24 1.18 13.55
N GLY A 515 0.42 1.92 12.81
CA GLY A 515 0.73 3.25 12.26
C GLY A 515 1.94 3.29 11.34
N THR A 516 2.17 2.28 10.50
CA THR A 516 3.30 2.28 9.55
C THR A 516 3.10 1.35 8.35
N CYS A 517 3.60 1.77 7.19
CA CYS A 517 3.68 0.93 6.00
C CYS A 517 4.70 -0.22 6.15
N GLU A 518 5.64 -0.13 7.08
CA GLU A 518 6.82 -1.02 7.10
C GLU A 518 6.78 -2.08 8.20
N TRP A 519 5.64 -2.28 8.87
CA TRP A 519 5.49 -3.41 9.81
C TRP A 519 5.83 -4.75 9.16
N VAL A 520 5.44 -4.91 7.89
CA VAL A 520 5.72 -6.10 7.08
C VAL A 520 7.21 -6.35 6.86
N ALA A 521 8.08 -5.34 6.96
CA ALA A 521 9.52 -5.51 6.88
C ALA A 521 10.06 -6.33 8.07
N GLY A 522 9.47 -6.16 9.26
CA GLY A 522 9.75 -7.00 10.43
C GLY A 522 9.41 -8.46 10.20
N LEU A 523 8.25 -8.74 9.59
CA LEU A 523 7.84 -10.11 9.23
C LEU A 523 8.71 -10.72 8.13
N LEU A 524 9.09 -9.91 7.13
CA LEU A 524 9.98 -10.31 6.04
C LEU A 524 11.38 -10.67 6.58
N ARG A 525 11.88 -9.91 7.54
CA ARG A 525 13.22 -10.07 8.13
C ARG A 525 13.23 -10.99 9.37
N SER A 526 12.09 -11.59 9.71
CA SER A 526 11.91 -12.46 10.87
C SER A 526 12.37 -11.82 12.19
N ASP A 527 12.01 -10.55 12.39
CA ASP A 527 12.27 -9.83 13.63
C ASP A 527 11.44 -10.43 14.77
N ALA A 528 12.14 -11.01 15.75
CA ALA A 528 11.50 -11.77 16.83
C ALA A 528 10.53 -10.93 17.67
N MET A 529 10.82 -9.65 17.91
CA MET A 529 9.94 -8.79 18.70
C MET A 529 8.71 -8.39 17.89
N VAL A 530 8.88 -8.06 16.61
CA VAL A 530 7.77 -7.70 15.72
C VAL A 530 6.85 -8.90 15.49
N GLU A 531 7.40 -10.08 15.23
CA GLU A 531 6.63 -11.32 15.14
C GLU A 531 5.89 -11.60 16.45
N ARG A 532 6.53 -11.40 17.61
CA ARG A 532 5.89 -11.61 18.91
C ARG A 532 4.71 -10.68 19.14
N VAL A 533 4.85 -9.39 18.84
CA VAL A 533 3.73 -8.42 18.92
C VAL A 533 2.61 -8.80 17.96
N THR A 534 2.95 -9.16 16.73
CA THR A 534 1.96 -9.59 15.72
C THR A 534 1.18 -10.80 16.22
N ARG A 535 1.84 -11.81 16.80
CA ARG A 535 1.17 -12.98 17.40
C ARG A 535 0.27 -12.59 18.57
N ASN A 536 0.76 -11.76 19.50
CA ASN A 536 -0.05 -11.32 20.64
C ASN A 536 -1.36 -10.65 20.20
N VAL A 537 -1.30 -9.81 19.15
CA VAL A 537 -2.48 -9.14 18.57
C VAL A 537 -3.44 -10.15 17.94
N LEU A 538 -2.92 -11.06 17.11
CA LEU A 538 -3.75 -12.07 16.45
C LEU A 538 -4.35 -13.08 17.44
N ASP A 539 -3.57 -13.53 18.43
CA ASP A 539 -4.04 -14.47 19.46
C ASP A 539 -5.13 -13.84 20.34
N ARG A 540 -5.04 -12.55 20.65
CA ARG A 540 -6.12 -11.80 21.32
C ARG A 540 -7.35 -11.65 20.42
N ALA A 541 -7.13 -11.35 19.15
CA ALA A 541 -8.21 -11.22 18.18
C ALA A 541 -8.95 -12.55 17.96
N LEU A 542 -8.26 -13.69 17.92
CA LEU A 542 -8.89 -14.98 17.68
C LEU A 542 -9.49 -15.64 18.94
N ASN A 543 -9.27 -15.06 20.13
CA ASN A 543 -9.80 -15.57 21.40
C ASN A 543 -10.63 -14.50 22.13
N PRO A 544 -11.95 -14.40 21.85
CA PRO A 544 -12.81 -13.39 22.47
C PRO A 544 -12.82 -13.41 24.01
N SER A 545 -12.58 -14.56 24.64
CA SER A 545 -12.48 -14.67 26.10
C SER A 545 -11.32 -13.89 26.72
N ASN A 546 -10.32 -13.53 25.91
CA ASN A 546 -9.18 -12.75 26.34
C ASN A 546 -9.42 -11.24 26.20
N ARG A 547 -10.54 -10.81 25.60
CA ARG A 547 -10.77 -9.41 25.26
C ARG A 547 -11.30 -8.60 26.44
#